data_AF-A0A0N1C4N1-F1
#
_entry.id   AF-A0A0N1C4N1-F1
#
_cell.length_a   1.000
_cell.length_b   1.000
_cell.length_c   1.000
_cell.angle_alpha   90.00
_cell.angle_beta   90.00
_cell.angle_gamma   90.00
#
_symmetry.space_group_name_H-M   'P 1'
#
loop_
_entity.id
_entity.type
_entity.pdbx_description
1 polymer ?
#
loop_
_entity_poly.entity_id
_entity_poly.type
_entity_poly.pdbx_seq_one_letter_code
_entity_poly.pdbx_strand_id
1 'polypeptide(L)'
;MIANGYSLLTLAGSTIYLTVAAICVLAFIYAFKRDRPMAERCAWLFAGGCFIVLALMRILGIEEILRDLLRQTLLANGTYTMRRTIQGPIAAIAILTLFAILFGASGAWRPSRSRLDNAVRWGRLGLTTMAMLVALRLISFHPVDALLYKGPHLNWLIDIGSSLVVAMAGWQYTRLLGIMVKTR
;
A
#
# COMPACT_ATOMS: atom_id res chain seq x y z
N MET A 1 -2.59 24.31 21.75
CA MET A 1 -2.32 25.06 20.49
C MET A 1 -1.47 24.16 19.60
N ILE A 2 -2.08 23.22 18.86
CA ILE A 2 -1.35 22.24 18.04
C ILE A 2 -1.55 22.59 16.57
N ALA A 3 -0.41 22.92 15.94
CA ALA A 3 -0.12 23.05 14.53
C ALA A 3 -1.20 22.61 13.51
N ASN A 4 -1.82 23.60 12.85
CA ASN A 4 -2.66 23.43 11.65
C ASN A 4 -1.94 22.81 10.43
N GLY A 5 -0.62 22.63 10.49
CA GLY A 5 0.15 22.04 9.38
C GLY A 5 -0.05 20.52 9.19
N TYR A 6 -0.46 19.80 10.23
CA TYR A 6 -0.72 18.36 10.14
C TYR A 6 -2.04 18.04 9.42
N SER A 7 -3.04 18.91 9.48
CA SER A 7 -4.36 18.59 8.91
C SER A 7 -4.34 18.56 7.38
N LEU A 8 -3.63 19.50 6.73
CA LEU A 8 -3.60 19.60 5.27
C LEU A 8 -2.86 18.43 4.61
N LEU A 9 -1.71 18.04 5.17
CA LEU A 9 -0.92 16.92 4.66
C LEU A 9 -1.61 15.56 4.88
N THR A 10 -2.26 15.39 6.04
CA THR A 10 -3.09 14.22 6.33
C THR A 10 -4.29 14.16 5.39
N LEU A 11 -5.00 15.28 5.21
CA LEU A 11 -6.15 15.37 4.32
C LEU A 11 -5.76 15.06 2.88
N ALA A 12 -4.69 15.69 2.35
CA ALA A 12 -4.20 15.46 1.00
C ALA A 12 -3.82 13.98 0.76
N GLY A 13 -3.09 13.37 1.70
CA GLY A 13 -2.75 11.95 1.63
C GLY A 13 -3.98 11.05 1.63
N SER A 14 -4.95 11.32 2.50
CA SER A 14 -6.20 10.56 2.54
C SER A 14 -7.05 10.75 1.28
N THR A 15 -7.08 11.94 0.69
CA THR A 15 -7.76 12.18 -0.59
C THR A 15 -7.11 11.38 -1.73
N ILE A 16 -5.77 11.31 -1.77
CA ILE A 16 -5.06 10.45 -2.73
C ILE A 16 -5.49 9.00 -2.54
N TYR A 17 -5.44 8.46 -1.32
CA TYR A 17 -5.83 7.07 -1.06
C TYR A 17 -7.29 6.78 -1.43
N LEU A 18 -8.22 7.68 -1.09
CA LEU A 18 -9.63 7.55 -1.48
C LEU A 18 -9.82 7.57 -3.00
N THR A 19 -9.05 8.40 -3.71
CA THR A 19 -9.06 8.45 -5.18
C THR A 19 -8.56 7.13 -5.77
N VAL A 20 -7.46 6.57 -5.25
CA VAL A 20 -6.97 5.25 -5.67
C VAL A 20 -8.01 4.18 -5.38
N ALA A 21 -8.63 4.19 -4.19
CA ALA A 21 -9.68 3.25 -3.83
C ALA A 21 -10.86 3.31 -4.80
N ALA A 22 -11.33 4.51 -5.15
CA ALA A 22 -12.41 4.70 -6.12
C ALA A 22 -12.05 4.11 -7.49
N ILE A 23 -10.83 4.33 -7.98
CA ILE A 23 -10.34 3.75 -9.24
C ILE A 23 -10.29 2.23 -9.18
N CYS A 24 -9.82 1.65 -8.07
CA CYS A 24 -9.81 0.19 -7.86
C CYS A 24 -11.23 -0.39 -7.84
N VAL A 25 -12.18 0.28 -7.21
CA VAL A 25 -13.60 -0.14 -7.20
C VAL A 25 -14.19 -0.06 -8.61
N LEU A 26 -13.87 0.98 -9.39
CA LEU A 26 -14.26 1.06 -10.79
C LEU A 26 -13.65 -0.10 -11.60
N ALA A 27 -12.37 -0.42 -11.43
CA ALA A 27 -11.72 -1.57 -12.06
C ALA A 27 -12.41 -2.89 -11.71
N PHE A 28 -12.80 -3.07 -10.45
CA PHE A 28 -13.59 -4.22 -10.00
C PHE A 28 -14.96 -4.29 -10.70
N ILE A 29 -15.72 -3.18 -10.74
CA ILE A 29 -17.05 -3.14 -11.38
C ILE A 29 -16.93 -3.49 -12.87
N TYR A 30 -15.94 -2.95 -13.57
CA TYR A 30 -15.69 -3.28 -14.98
C TYR A 30 -15.26 -4.73 -15.18
N ALA A 31 -14.40 -5.27 -14.31
CA ALA A 31 -14.00 -6.67 -14.35
C ALA A 31 -15.21 -7.60 -14.13
N PHE A 32 -16.10 -7.24 -13.20
CA PHE A 32 -17.31 -7.98 -12.88
C PHE A 32 -18.29 -7.97 -14.06
N LYS A 33 -18.59 -6.80 -14.64
CA LYS A 33 -19.46 -6.67 -15.82
C LYS A 33 -18.95 -7.38 -17.08
N ARG A 34 -17.66 -7.72 -17.11
CA ARG A 34 -16.98 -8.35 -18.27
C ARG A 34 -16.58 -9.80 -18.02
N ASP A 35 -17.12 -10.40 -16.96
CA ASP A 35 -16.85 -11.79 -16.56
C ASP A 35 -15.35 -12.16 -16.52
N ARG A 36 -14.50 -11.21 -16.12
CA ARG A 36 -13.06 -11.47 -15.96
C ARG A 36 -12.80 -12.52 -14.88
N PRO A 37 -11.65 -13.20 -14.86
CA PRO A 37 -11.36 -14.21 -13.83
C PRO A 37 -11.57 -13.67 -12.41
N MET A 38 -12.09 -14.51 -11.50
CA MET A 38 -12.36 -14.12 -10.10
C MET A 38 -11.11 -13.55 -9.41
N ALA A 39 -9.92 -14.07 -9.72
CA ALA A 39 -8.66 -13.58 -9.19
C ALA A 39 -8.36 -12.12 -9.54
N GLU A 40 -8.75 -11.64 -10.73
CA GLU A 40 -8.58 -10.22 -11.12
C GLU A 40 -9.57 -9.35 -10.35
N ARG A 41 -10.83 -9.80 -10.23
CA ARG A 41 -11.88 -9.09 -9.49
C ARG A 41 -11.47 -8.93 -8.01
N CYS A 42 -11.10 -10.02 -7.36
CA CYS A 42 -10.68 -10.01 -5.97
C CYS A 42 -9.43 -9.15 -5.75
N ALA A 43 -8.48 -9.13 -6.70
CA ALA A 43 -7.29 -8.29 -6.59
C ALA A 43 -7.64 -6.79 -6.55
N TRP A 44 -8.52 -6.32 -7.43
CA TRP A 44 -8.94 -4.90 -7.44
C TRP A 44 -9.80 -4.54 -6.23
N LEU A 45 -10.72 -5.42 -5.82
CA LEU A 45 -11.53 -5.20 -4.62
C LEU A 45 -10.67 -5.14 -3.36
N PHE A 46 -9.73 -6.08 -3.22
CA PHE A 46 -8.78 -6.11 -2.11
C PHE A 46 -7.91 -4.86 -2.10
N ALA A 47 -7.34 -4.46 -3.24
CA ALA A 47 -6.56 -3.23 -3.35
C ALA A 47 -7.39 -2.01 -2.93
N GLY A 48 -8.62 -1.87 -3.41
CA GLY A 48 -9.53 -0.80 -3.02
C GLY A 48 -9.80 -0.78 -1.51
N GLY A 49 -10.07 -1.95 -0.93
CA GLY A 49 -10.25 -2.11 0.52
C GLY A 49 -9.01 -1.69 1.31
N CYS A 50 -7.81 -2.10 0.90
CA CYS A 50 -6.57 -1.67 1.54
C CYS A 50 -6.41 -0.14 1.52
N PHE A 51 -6.66 0.53 0.39
CA PHE A 51 -6.54 2.00 0.32
C PHE A 51 -7.60 2.72 1.16
N ILE A 52 -8.80 2.17 1.31
CA ILE A 52 -9.81 2.69 2.24
C ILE A 52 -9.31 2.59 3.69
N VAL A 53 -8.79 1.43 4.08
CA VAL A 53 -8.22 1.23 5.42
C VAL A 53 -7.06 2.21 5.66
N LEU A 54 -6.16 2.40 4.70
CA LEU A 54 -5.06 3.37 4.81
C LEU A 54 -5.56 4.80 4.95
N ALA A 55 -6.61 5.19 4.22
CA ALA A 55 -7.22 6.52 4.36
C ALA A 55 -7.81 6.73 5.76
N LEU A 56 -8.52 5.72 6.29
CA LEU A 56 -9.08 5.76 7.64
C LEU A 56 -7.99 5.80 8.71
N MET A 57 -6.96 4.95 8.59
CA MET A 57 -5.82 4.96 9.51
C MET A 57 -5.15 6.33 9.57
N ARG A 58 -5.00 6.99 8.42
CA ARG A 58 -4.40 8.33 8.32
C ARG A 58 -5.29 9.41 8.93
N ILE A 59 -6.60 9.38 8.68
CA ILE A 59 -7.56 10.35 9.26
C ILE A 59 -7.64 10.20 10.79
N LEU A 60 -7.64 8.96 11.27
CA LEU A 60 -7.79 8.62 12.68
C LEU A 60 -6.47 8.69 13.47
N GLY A 61 -5.33 8.93 12.81
CA GLY A 61 -4.01 8.94 13.45
C GLY A 61 -3.64 7.58 14.07
N ILE A 62 -4.12 6.48 13.49
CA ILE A 62 -3.90 5.13 14.03
C ILE A 62 -2.42 4.76 14.01
N GLU A 63 -1.65 5.25 13.01
CA GLU A 63 -0.21 5.02 12.96
C GLU A 63 0.50 5.59 14.20
N GLU A 64 0.15 6.81 14.59
CA GLU A 64 0.72 7.49 15.76
C GLU A 64 0.37 6.75 17.06
N ILE A 65 -0.90 6.37 17.22
CA ILE A 65 -1.38 5.61 18.39
C ILE A 65 -0.65 4.28 18.51
N LEU A 66 -0.55 3.52 17.42
CA LEU A 66 0.13 2.23 17.42
C LEU A 66 1.61 2.38 17.75
N ARG A 67 2.28 3.39 17.19
CA ARG A 67 3.69 3.67 17.46
C ARG A 67 3.92 4.02 18.93
N ASP A 68 3.04 4.83 19.52
CA ASP A 68 3.14 5.20 20.92
C ASP A 68 2.88 4.01 21.86
N LEU A 69 1.88 3.17 21.55
CA LEU A 69 1.62 1.92 22.29
C LEU A 69 2.83 0.98 22.23
N LEU A 70 3.40 0.76 21.04
CA LEU A 70 4.62 -0.02 20.86
C LEU A 70 5.77 0.57 21.68
N ARG A 71 5.92 1.90 21.68
CA ARG A 71 6.98 2.58 22.44
C ARG A 71 6.81 2.39 23.95
N GLN A 72 5.58 2.50 24.47
CA GLN A 72 5.27 2.35 25.89
C GLN A 72 5.47 0.92 26.38
N THR A 73 4.96 -0.08 25.65
CA THR A 73 5.16 -1.50 25.99
C THR A 73 6.65 -1.87 26.06
N LEU A 74 7.45 -1.31 25.16
CA LEU A 74 8.90 -1.54 25.14
C LEU A 74 9.66 -0.77 26.23
N LEU A 75 9.11 0.33 26.74
CA LEU A 75 9.67 1.04 27.90
C LEU A 75 9.38 0.28 29.19
N ALA A 76 8.15 -0.23 29.34
CA ALA A 76 7.71 -0.95 30.53
C ALA A 76 8.52 -2.23 30.82
N ASN A 77 8.98 -2.93 29.77
CA ASN A 77 9.70 -4.19 29.93
C ASN A 77 11.22 -4.05 30.19
N GLY A 78 11.74 -2.83 30.42
CA GLY A 78 13.17 -2.59 30.71
C GLY A 78 14.15 -3.02 29.60
N THR A 79 13.63 -3.46 28.44
CA THR A 79 14.37 -4.18 27.39
C THR A 79 14.86 -3.24 26.29
N TYR A 80 15.28 -2.03 26.66
CA TYR A 80 15.75 -1.03 25.70
C TYR A 80 16.98 -1.51 24.91
N THR A 81 17.79 -2.37 25.52
CA THR A 81 19.01 -2.96 24.92
C THR A 81 18.73 -4.12 23.95
N MET A 82 17.66 -4.91 24.14
CA MET A 82 17.30 -6.01 23.22
C MET A 82 16.45 -5.59 22.02
N ARG A 83 15.96 -4.34 21.97
CA ARG A 83 15.11 -3.83 20.87
C ARG A 83 15.69 -4.13 19.48
N ARG A 84 16.98 -3.87 19.27
CA ARG A 84 17.64 -4.10 17.98
C ARG A 84 17.73 -5.59 17.61
N THR A 85 17.91 -6.45 18.60
CA THR A 85 18.18 -7.87 18.36
C THR A 85 16.91 -8.64 17.96
N ILE A 86 15.75 -8.27 18.51
CA ILE A 86 14.51 -9.05 18.32
C ILE A 86 13.57 -8.40 17.30
N GLN A 87 13.40 -7.08 17.34
CA GLN A 87 12.43 -6.44 16.44
C GLN A 87 12.89 -6.52 14.98
N GLY A 88 14.20 -6.37 14.72
CA GLY A 88 14.76 -6.35 13.36
C GLY A 88 14.44 -7.63 12.58
N PRO A 89 14.75 -8.82 13.15
CA PRO A 89 14.40 -10.09 12.54
C PRO A 89 12.89 -10.30 12.37
N ILE A 90 12.06 -10.00 13.37
CA ILE A 90 10.61 -10.18 13.28
C ILE A 90 10.02 -9.29 12.18
N ALA A 91 10.46 -8.04 12.10
CA ALA A 91 10.06 -7.12 11.05
C ALA A 91 10.48 -7.60 9.66
N ALA A 92 11.74 -8.02 9.53
CA ALA A 92 12.25 -8.56 8.28
C ALA A 92 11.45 -9.79 7.84
N ILE A 93 11.17 -10.72 8.76
CA ILE A 93 10.35 -11.90 8.49
C ILE A 93 8.94 -11.47 8.06
N ALA A 94 8.27 -10.59 8.79
CA ALA A 94 6.93 -10.12 8.43
C ALA A 94 6.89 -9.46 7.04
N ILE A 95 7.88 -8.61 6.72
CA ILE A 95 8.01 -7.97 5.41
C ILE A 95 8.27 -9.00 4.32
N LEU A 96 9.19 -9.95 4.54
CA LEU A 96 9.53 -11.01 3.58
C LEU A 96 8.36 -11.96 3.36
N THR A 97 7.60 -12.30 4.41
CA THR A 97 6.39 -13.13 4.32
C THR A 97 5.31 -12.40 3.55
N LEU A 98 5.05 -11.12 3.84
CA LEU A 98 4.09 -10.31 3.10
C LEU A 98 4.47 -10.19 1.62
N PHE A 99 5.76 -9.98 1.34
CA PHE A 99 6.30 -9.99 -0.02
C PHE A 99 6.08 -11.34 -0.69
N ALA A 100 6.44 -12.44 -0.03
CA ALA A 100 6.28 -13.79 -0.57
C ALA A 100 4.82 -14.14 -0.84
N ILE A 101 3.88 -13.71 0.00
CA ILE A 101 2.45 -13.90 -0.23
C ILE A 101 2.00 -13.10 -1.46
N LEU A 102 2.36 -11.81 -1.54
CA LEU A 102 1.90 -10.92 -2.62
C LEU A 102 2.58 -11.23 -3.97
N PHE A 103 3.87 -11.61 -3.98
CA PHE A 103 4.63 -11.96 -5.19
C PHE A 103 4.57 -13.44 -5.56
N GLY A 104 4.62 -14.34 -4.58
CA GLY A 104 4.60 -15.79 -4.78
C GLY A 104 3.23 -16.28 -5.23
N ALA A 105 2.15 -15.79 -4.61
CA ALA A 105 0.80 -16.16 -5.02
C ALA A 105 0.37 -15.54 -6.36
N SER A 106 1.02 -14.45 -6.79
CA SER A 106 0.58 -13.72 -7.99
C SER A 106 1.09 -14.30 -9.31
N GLY A 107 1.95 -15.33 -9.27
CA GLY A 107 2.56 -15.89 -10.48
C GLY A 107 3.30 -14.83 -11.30
N ALA A 108 3.80 -13.77 -10.65
CA ALA A 108 4.30 -12.55 -11.28
C ALA A 108 5.42 -12.80 -12.30
N TRP A 109 6.09 -13.94 -12.24
CA TRP A 109 7.20 -14.31 -13.11
C TRP A 109 6.74 -14.99 -14.41
N ARG A 110 5.45 -15.31 -14.55
CA ARG A 110 4.93 -15.85 -15.80
C ARG A 110 4.93 -14.75 -16.87
N PRO A 111 5.41 -15.02 -18.10
CA PRO A 111 5.34 -14.06 -19.18
C PRO A 111 3.89 -13.65 -19.39
N SER A 112 3.66 -12.34 -19.30
CA SER A 112 2.35 -11.75 -19.45
C SER A 112 1.89 -11.89 -20.90
N ARG A 113 0.71 -12.46 -21.10
CA ARG A 113 0.15 -12.69 -22.45
C ARG A 113 -0.70 -11.52 -22.92
N SER A 114 -1.13 -10.63 -22.03
CA SER A 114 -2.05 -9.53 -22.33
C SER A 114 -1.68 -8.21 -21.68
N ARG A 115 -2.05 -7.10 -22.32
CA ARG A 115 -1.94 -5.74 -21.73
C ARG A 115 -2.76 -5.61 -20.44
N LEU A 116 -3.85 -6.37 -20.30
CA LEU A 116 -4.66 -6.41 -19.07
C LEU A 116 -3.89 -7.07 -17.91
N ASP A 117 -3.23 -8.19 -18.19
CA ASP A 117 -2.44 -8.92 -17.20
C ASP A 117 -1.28 -8.06 -16.69
N ASN A 118 -0.67 -7.27 -17.59
CA ASN A 118 0.34 -6.27 -17.22
C ASN A 118 -0.23 -5.21 -16.26
N ALA A 119 -1.42 -4.67 -16.54
CA ALA A 119 -2.04 -3.68 -15.65
C ALA A 119 -2.29 -4.27 -14.25
N VAL A 120 -2.84 -5.49 -14.16
CA VAL A 120 -3.03 -6.17 -12.86
C VAL A 120 -1.69 -6.38 -12.15
N ARG A 121 -0.64 -6.78 -12.88
CA ARG A 121 0.70 -6.97 -12.32
C ARG A 121 1.28 -5.68 -11.73
N TRP A 122 1.17 -4.56 -12.45
CA TRP A 122 1.60 -3.26 -11.94
C TRP A 122 0.78 -2.81 -10.72
N GLY A 123 -0.53 -3.06 -10.71
CA GLY A 123 -1.37 -2.79 -9.55
C GLY A 123 -0.94 -3.58 -8.31
N ARG A 124 -0.63 -4.86 -8.47
CA ARG A 124 -0.10 -5.72 -7.38
C ARG A 124 1.26 -5.25 -6.88
N LEU A 125 2.15 -4.87 -7.80
CA LEU A 125 3.47 -4.30 -7.50
C LEU A 125 3.32 -3.04 -6.63
N GLY A 126 2.51 -2.08 -7.08
CA GLY A 126 2.26 -0.84 -6.35
C GLY A 126 1.65 -1.09 -4.96
N LEU A 127 0.66 -1.99 -4.86
CA LEU A 127 0.06 -2.36 -3.58
C LEU A 127 1.07 -3.02 -2.64
N THR A 128 1.94 -3.88 -3.16
CA THR A 128 3.01 -4.53 -2.39
C THR A 128 4.01 -3.51 -1.87
N THR A 129 4.45 -2.59 -2.73
CA THR A 129 5.34 -1.48 -2.33
C THR A 129 4.70 -0.63 -1.24
N MET A 130 3.41 -0.32 -1.37
CA MET A 130 2.67 0.43 -0.33
C MET A 130 2.61 -0.34 0.99
N ALA A 131 2.28 -1.63 0.95
CA ALA A 131 2.20 -2.45 2.15
C ALA A 131 3.56 -2.58 2.86
N MET A 132 4.65 -2.70 2.10
CA MET A 132 6.01 -2.65 2.64
C MET A 132 6.31 -1.30 3.29
N LEU A 133 5.93 -0.19 2.64
CA LEU A 133 6.13 1.14 3.18
C LEU A 133 5.40 1.32 4.51
N VAL A 134 4.14 0.89 4.59
CA VAL A 134 3.33 0.95 5.82
C VAL A 134 3.94 0.07 6.92
N ALA A 135 4.37 -1.15 6.60
CA ALA A 135 5.05 -2.02 7.55
C ALA A 135 6.32 -1.36 8.10
N LEU A 136 7.15 -0.75 7.24
CA LEU A 136 8.34 0.00 7.65
C LEU A 136 7.96 1.18 8.56
N ARG A 137 6.90 1.92 8.24
CA ARG A 137 6.40 3.06 9.04
C ARG A 137 5.89 2.67 10.42
N LEU A 138 5.27 1.50 10.54
CA LEU A 138 4.79 0.96 11.82
C LEU A 138 5.93 0.46 12.71
N ILE A 139 6.95 -0.15 12.09
CA ILE A 139 8.02 -0.83 12.81
C ILE A 139 9.09 0.16 13.31
N SER A 140 9.20 1.36 12.73
CA SER A 140 9.98 2.51 13.23
C SER A 140 11.33 2.10 13.86
N PHE A 141 12.27 1.66 13.02
CA PHE A 141 13.65 1.53 13.44
C PHE A 141 14.33 2.88 13.37
N HIS A 142 14.78 3.40 14.52
CA HIS A 142 15.54 4.65 14.63
C HIS A 142 16.61 4.90 13.52
N PRO A 143 17.40 3.91 13.05
CA PRO A 143 18.33 4.12 11.93
C PRO A 143 17.66 4.17 10.54
N VAL A 144 16.57 3.42 10.31
CA VAL A 144 15.78 3.48 9.07
C VAL A 144 14.99 4.77 9.00
N ASP A 145 14.44 5.21 10.14
CA ASP A 145 13.83 6.54 10.27
C ASP A 145 14.87 7.63 10.03
N ALA A 146 16.10 7.52 10.54
CA ALA A 146 17.15 8.48 10.21
C ALA A 146 17.43 8.52 8.69
N LEU A 147 17.42 7.39 7.98
CA LEU A 147 17.61 7.35 6.53
C LEU A 147 16.39 7.91 5.76
N LEU A 148 15.18 7.59 6.19
CA LEU A 148 13.93 8.05 5.59
C LEU A 148 13.59 9.51 5.88
N TYR A 149 14.05 10.04 7.01
CA TYR A 149 13.72 11.39 7.50
C TYR A 149 14.92 12.38 7.48
N LYS A 150 16.19 11.96 7.30
CA LYS A 150 17.32 12.91 7.08
C LYS A 150 17.48 13.36 5.63
N GLY A 151 16.93 12.63 4.65
CA GLY A 151 16.90 13.01 3.23
C GLY A 151 15.55 13.61 2.81
N PRO A 152 15.44 14.20 1.60
CA PRO A 152 14.20 14.77 1.12
C PRO A 152 13.15 13.67 0.96
N HIS A 153 12.23 13.56 1.92
CA HIS A 153 10.89 13.02 1.76
C HIS A 153 10.76 11.71 0.95
N LEU A 154 11.73 10.79 1.04
CA LEU A 154 11.72 9.55 0.24
C LEU A 154 10.49 8.70 0.55
N ASN A 155 10.04 8.73 1.82
CA ASN A 155 8.79 8.13 2.25
C ASN A 155 7.61 8.65 1.41
N TRP A 156 7.48 9.98 1.28
CA TRP A 156 6.41 10.62 0.52
C TRP A 156 6.49 10.29 -0.97
N LEU A 157 7.71 10.22 -1.52
CA LEU A 157 7.90 9.84 -2.91
C LEU A 157 7.45 8.40 -3.17
N ILE A 158 7.78 7.46 -2.27
CA ILE A 158 7.35 6.07 -2.38
C ILE A 158 5.83 5.95 -2.12
N ASP A 159 5.29 6.70 -1.17
CA ASP A 159 3.85 6.74 -0.83
C ASP A 159 3.02 7.21 -2.04
N ILE A 160 3.37 8.36 -2.60
CA ILE A 160 2.72 8.94 -3.77
C ILE A 160 2.99 8.07 -5.00
N GLY A 161 4.23 7.65 -5.22
CA GLY A 161 4.62 6.83 -6.37
C GLY A 161 3.89 5.50 -6.42
N SER A 162 3.83 4.78 -5.30
CA SER A 162 3.10 3.51 -5.20
C SER A 162 1.60 3.70 -5.40
N SER A 163 1.01 4.73 -4.78
CA SER A 163 -0.40 5.10 -4.99
C SER A 163 -0.71 5.39 -6.46
N LEU A 164 0.15 6.17 -7.13
CA LEU A 164 0.01 6.50 -8.54
C LEU A 164 0.16 5.27 -9.44
N VAL A 165 1.09 4.36 -9.16
CA VAL A 165 1.24 3.10 -9.91
C VAL A 165 -0.05 2.28 -9.83
N VAL A 166 -0.65 2.14 -8.64
CA VAL A 166 -1.92 1.41 -8.48
C VAL A 166 -3.06 2.12 -9.23
N ALA A 167 -3.16 3.45 -9.10
CA ALA A 167 -4.18 4.24 -9.77
C ALA A 167 -4.08 4.15 -11.30
N MET A 168 -2.88 4.35 -11.86
CA MET A 168 -2.62 4.26 -13.29
C MET A 168 -2.89 2.85 -13.82
N ALA A 169 -2.50 1.82 -13.07
CA ALA A 169 -2.78 0.43 -13.42
C ALA A 169 -4.29 0.14 -13.45
N GLY A 170 -5.03 0.56 -12.42
CA GLY A 170 -6.50 0.40 -12.37
C GLY A 170 -7.20 1.16 -13.49
N TRP A 171 -6.77 2.40 -13.76
CA TRP A 171 -7.30 3.21 -14.85
C TRP A 171 -7.00 2.64 -16.24
N GLN A 172 -5.77 2.15 -16.46
CA GLN A 172 -5.42 1.50 -17.72
C GLN A 172 -6.23 0.22 -17.92
N TYR A 173 -6.43 -0.55 -16.85
CA TYR A 173 -7.25 -1.75 -16.88
C TYR A 173 -8.71 -1.47 -17.25
N THR A 174 -9.36 -0.45 -16.64
CA THR A 174 -10.74 -0.05 -17.00
C THR A 174 -10.82 0.44 -18.44
N ARG A 175 -9.87 1.27 -18.88
CA ARG A 175 -9.83 1.79 -20.25
C ARG A 175 -9.68 0.67 -21.28
N LEU A 176 -8.78 -0.28 -21.04
CA LEU A 176 -8.58 -1.42 -21.94
C LEU A 176 -9.83 -2.30 -22.04
N LEU A 177 -10.51 -2.55 -20.92
CA LEU A 177 -11.79 -3.26 -20.92
C LEU A 177 -12.89 -2.50 -21.66
N GLY A 178 -12.89 -1.16 -21.60
CA GLY A 178 -13.85 -0.31 -22.32
C GLY A 178 -13.64 -0.27 -23.83
N ILE A 179 -12.39 -0.26 -24.30
CA ILE A 179 -12.06 -0.21 -25.74
C ILE A 179 -12.50 -1.49 -26.45
N MET A 180 -12.30 -2.67 -25.85
CA MET A 180 -12.64 -3.97 -26.46
C MET A 180 -14.14 -4.13 -26.76
N VAL A 181 -14.99 -3.29 -26.17
CA VAL A 181 -16.44 -3.26 -26.37
C VAL A 181 -16.81 -2.63 -27.69
N LYS A 182 -16.06 -1.58 -28.09
CA LYS A 182 -16.40 -0.76 -29.25
C LYS A 182 -15.99 -1.40 -30.57
N THR A 183 -15.21 -2.48 -30.50
CA THR A 183 -14.64 -3.21 -31.65
C THR A 183 -15.34 -4.54 -31.94
N ARG A 184 -16.43 -4.86 -31.24
CA ARG A 184 -17.35 -5.96 -31.58
C ARG A 184 -18.67 -5.35 -32.04
#